data_AF-A0A673MR88-F1
#
_entry.id   AF-A0A673MR88-F1
#
_cell.length_a   1.000
_cell.length_b   1.000
_cell.length_c   1.000
_cell.angle_alpha   90.00
_cell.angle_beta   90.00
_cell.angle_gamma   90.00
#
_symmetry.space_group_name_H-M   'P 1'
#
loop_
_entity.id
_entity.type
_entity.pdbx_description
1 polymer ?
#
loop_
_entity_poly.entity_id
_entity_poly.type
_entity_poly.pdbx_seq_one_letter_code
_entity_poly.pdbx_strand_id
1 'polypeptide(L)'
;MHRLVSIALLFLGASLAASLFLPDSLELRQLMQRYQDELEPNDTKADAPLRTRRAIRWSDREEILQLHNKLRGEVYPTASNMEYMVWDDELEKSATYWAEQCQWEHGPKDLLMSIGQNLAVHWGRYRSPAYHVQAWYDEVKDYTYPYPHECNPWCPERCSGPMCTHYTQLVWATTNRVGCAVHTCPRMNVWGEIWENAIYLVCNYSPKGNWIGEAPYQHGRPCSQCPPSYGGGCRDNLCYKGEPERHESPDMNEVEKPQEPVQPRTTPTKPQSKPSLPQKPANANPSSTKTTRTTYLAQNIKCETKMRDKCKGAACNRYNCPGNCLNKKGKVWGTLYYDVQSSICRAAIHYGIIDNNGGLVDVTRKDNFPFFVKATKNGVESFSKYKPGNAFTVSRVEDCYTTVAEICPFKASTSHCPRVFCPANCINEPSYWAPVVGSNIYGDGSSICRAALHAGVIKASGGYVDLLALDKRKSYTGTLKNGIQSESKTNTEGGSFRVFAVRE
;
A
#
# COMPACT_ATOMS: atom_id res chain seq x y z
N MET A 1 42.20 -44.91 52.08
CA MET A 1 41.42 -44.02 51.21
C MET A 1 41.42 -42.60 51.80
N HIS A 2 42.41 -41.75 51.44
CA HIS A 2 42.44 -40.30 51.74
C HIS A 2 43.61 -39.67 50.99
N ARG A 3 43.44 -39.30 49.70
CA ARG A 3 44.40 -38.44 48.95
C ARG A 3 43.97 -37.96 47.54
N LEU A 4 42.69 -38.06 47.15
CA LEU A 4 42.24 -37.81 45.76
C LEU A 4 41.05 -36.83 45.57
N VAL A 5 40.59 -36.14 46.62
CA VAL A 5 39.40 -35.26 46.53
C VAL A 5 39.73 -33.77 46.75
N SER A 6 40.91 -33.43 47.26
CA SER A 6 41.26 -32.04 47.66
C SER A 6 42.05 -31.23 46.62
N ILE A 7 42.22 -31.74 45.39
CA ILE A 7 42.95 -31.04 44.30
C ILE A 7 41.99 -30.47 43.23
N ALA A 8 40.74 -30.92 43.19
CA ALA A 8 39.75 -30.49 42.19
C ALA A 8 39.04 -29.15 42.50
N LEU A 9 39.37 -28.49 43.62
CA LEU A 9 38.72 -27.24 44.09
C LEU A 9 39.65 -26.02 44.13
N LEU A 10 40.84 -26.12 43.54
CA LEU A 10 41.82 -25.02 43.42
C LEU A 10 42.07 -24.56 41.97
N PHE A 11 41.24 -25.00 41.01
CA PHE A 11 41.27 -24.58 39.60
C PHE A 11 39.98 -23.87 39.15
N LEU A 12 39.38 -23.08 40.05
CA LEU A 12 38.17 -22.29 39.77
C LEU A 12 38.23 -20.86 40.37
N GLY A 13 39.45 -20.33 40.56
CA GLY A 13 39.70 -19.04 41.21
C GLY A 13 40.91 -18.30 40.65
N ALA A 14 41.00 -18.12 39.33
CA ALA A 14 42.09 -17.35 38.69
C ALA A 14 41.73 -16.82 37.29
N SER A 15 40.68 -16.00 37.14
CA SER A 15 40.43 -15.25 35.89
C SER A 15 39.69 -13.90 36.07
N LEU A 16 39.58 -13.39 37.30
CA LEU A 16 38.90 -12.13 37.64
C LEU A 16 39.89 -11.05 38.14
N ALA A 17 40.90 -10.76 37.32
CA ALA A 17 41.78 -9.58 37.49
C ALA A 17 42.55 -9.24 36.19
N ALA A 18 41.90 -9.34 35.03
CA ALA A 18 42.37 -8.69 33.81
C ALA A 18 41.42 -7.54 33.49
N SER A 19 41.62 -6.41 34.19
CA SER A 19 41.04 -5.14 33.76
C SER A 19 41.51 -4.90 32.34
N LEU A 20 40.61 -5.03 31.36
CA LEU A 20 40.89 -4.68 29.97
C LEU A 20 41.05 -3.17 29.88
N PHE A 21 42.23 -2.68 30.24
CA PHE A 21 42.77 -1.45 29.70
C PHE A 21 42.81 -1.64 28.18
N LEU A 22 41.77 -1.13 27.51
CA LEU A 22 41.77 -0.99 26.06
C LEU A 22 43.05 -0.23 25.69
N PRO A 23 43.90 -0.76 24.80
CA PRO A 23 45.09 -0.05 24.41
C PRO A 23 44.67 1.26 23.75
N ASP A 24 45.20 2.34 24.30
CA ASP A 24 44.82 3.72 23.98
C ASP A 24 45.39 4.10 22.59
N SER A 25 44.84 3.47 21.56
CA SER A 25 45.40 3.49 20.21
C SER A 25 45.18 4.85 19.56
N LEU A 26 46.26 5.37 18.96
CA LEU A 26 46.24 6.63 18.24
C LEU A 26 45.20 6.61 17.11
N GLU A 27 44.99 5.45 16.49
CA GLU A 27 43.96 5.23 15.46
C GLU A 27 42.53 5.36 16.01
N LEU A 28 42.22 4.77 17.18
CA LEU A 28 40.90 4.93 17.80
C LEU A 28 40.66 6.37 18.24
N ARG A 29 41.67 7.05 18.79
CA ARG A 29 41.59 8.47 19.12
C ARG A 29 41.36 9.32 17.87
N GLN A 30 42.12 9.10 16.79
CA GLN A 30 41.94 9.80 15.50
C GLN A 30 40.63 9.44 14.79
N LEU A 31 40.03 8.28 15.09
CA LEU A 31 38.71 7.89 14.61
C LEU A 31 37.62 8.63 15.39
N MET A 32 37.64 8.55 16.73
CA MET A 32 36.69 9.27 17.59
C MET A 32 36.79 10.78 17.41
N GLN A 33 38.00 11.31 17.25
CA GLN A 33 38.25 12.72 16.96
C GLN A 33 37.80 13.11 15.56
N ARG A 34 37.82 12.22 14.55
CA ARG A 34 37.11 12.48 13.27
C ARG A 34 35.59 12.55 13.44
N TYR A 35 35.02 11.71 14.30
CA TYR A 35 33.59 11.79 14.63
C TYR A 35 33.26 13.03 15.48
N GLN A 36 34.17 13.50 16.35
CA GLN A 36 33.95 14.65 17.26
C GLN A 36 34.31 16.02 16.66
N ASP A 37 35.35 16.12 15.83
CA ASP A 37 35.68 17.33 15.07
C ASP A 37 34.62 17.59 13.96
N GLU A 38 33.90 16.56 13.52
CA GLU A 38 32.67 16.74 12.74
C GLU A 38 31.48 17.17 13.62
N LEU A 39 31.47 16.97 14.94
CA LEU A 39 30.37 17.30 15.87
C LEU A 39 30.45 18.72 16.47
N GLU A 40 31.64 19.24 16.75
CA GLU A 40 31.85 20.62 17.23
C GLU A 40 31.66 21.67 16.11
N PRO A 41 31.07 22.85 16.38
CA PRO A 41 30.85 23.87 15.37
C PRO A 41 32.08 24.77 15.20
N ASN A 42 32.55 24.96 13.96
CA ASN A 42 33.52 26.01 13.66
C ASN A 42 32.81 27.38 13.65
N ASP A 43 32.90 28.09 14.77
CA ASP A 43 32.03 29.20 15.16
C ASP A 43 32.34 30.52 14.41
N THR A 44 31.99 30.59 13.12
CA THR A 44 32.07 31.82 12.31
C THR A 44 30.96 31.93 11.25
N LYS A 45 29.69 31.91 11.68
CA LYS A 45 28.56 32.68 11.08
C LYS A 45 27.25 32.41 11.81
N ALA A 46 26.80 33.38 12.60
CA ALA A 46 25.40 33.50 12.98
C ALA A 46 24.52 33.71 11.73
N ASP A 47 23.22 33.41 11.86
CA ASP A 47 22.15 33.63 10.87
C ASP A 47 22.06 32.68 9.66
N ALA A 48 22.49 31.42 9.81
CA ALA A 48 22.03 30.32 8.94
C ALA A 48 21.02 29.42 9.69
N PRO A 49 19.90 29.00 9.08
CA PRO A 49 19.00 28.02 9.69
C PRO A 49 19.74 26.70 9.92
N LEU A 50 19.61 26.12 11.12
CA LEU A 50 20.16 24.82 11.49
C LEU A 50 19.81 23.75 10.44
N ARG A 51 20.76 23.42 9.56
CA ARG A 51 20.66 22.28 8.66
C ARG A 51 20.71 21.02 9.52
N THR A 52 19.55 20.39 9.74
CA THR A 52 19.46 19.06 10.34
C THR A 52 20.41 18.12 9.60
N ARG A 53 21.40 17.58 10.32
CA ARG A 53 22.37 16.65 9.76
C ARG A 53 21.66 15.36 9.36
N ARG A 54 21.97 14.81 8.19
CA ARG A 54 21.36 13.56 7.72
C ARG A 54 21.89 12.39 8.53
N ALA A 55 21.03 11.42 8.84
CA ALA A 55 21.40 10.19 9.53
C ALA A 55 22.10 9.15 8.63
N ILE A 56 22.32 9.48 7.36
CA ILE A 56 23.16 8.69 6.46
C ILE A 56 23.95 9.61 5.52
N ARG A 57 25.19 9.23 5.21
CA ARG A 57 26.03 9.97 4.26
C ARG A 57 25.52 9.72 2.83
N TRP A 58 25.74 10.70 1.94
CA TRP A 58 25.28 10.59 0.54
C TRP A 58 25.97 9.44 -0.20
N SER A 59 27.26 9.20 0.08
CA SER A 59 28.01 8.03 -0.39
C SER A 59 27.31 6.72 -0.05
N ASP A 60 26.92 6.57 1.22
CA ASP A 60 26.40 5.34 1.77
C ASP A 60 24.97 5.08 1.28
N ARG A 61 24.17 6.15 1.12
CA ARG A 61 22.87 6.11 0.44
C ARG A 61 22.99 5.57 -0.99
N GLU A 62 23.96 6.08 -1.75
CA GLU A 62 24.16 5.69 -3.13
C GLU A 62 24.69 4.25 -3.21
N GLU A 63 25.65 3.87 -2.35
CA GLU A 63 26.17 2.50 -2.23
C GLU A 63 25.07 1.50 -1.89
N ILE A 64 24.20 1.82 -0.91
CA ILE A 64 23.02 1.01 -0.57
C ILE A 64 22.10 0.84 -1.79
N LEU A 65 21.76 1.93 -2.48
CA LEU A 65 20.80 1.91 -3.58
C LEU A 65 21.33 1.14 -4.80
N GLN A 66 22.61 1.34 -5.13
CA GLN A 66 23.28 0.61 -6.20
C GLN A 66 23.38 -0.88 -5.86
N LEU A 67 23.76 -1.24 -4.63
CA LEU A 67 23.84 -2.63 -4.19
C LEU A 67 22.46 -3.32 -4.20
N HIS A 68 21.40 -2.64 -3.73
CA HIS A 68 20.03 -3.16 -3.84
C HIS A 68 19.65 -3.47 -5.28
N ASN A 69 19.84 -2.52 -6.20
CA ASN A 69 19.46 -2.73 -7.61
C ASN A 69 20.32 -3.82 -8.27
N LYS A 70 21.63 -3.84 -8.04
CA LYS A 70 22.51 -4.90 -8.53
C LYS A 70 22.03 -6.29 -8.09
N LEU A 71 21.86 -6.48 -6.78
CA LEU A 71 21.44 -7.76 -6.20
C LEU A 71 20.05 -8.20 -6.67
N ARG A 72 19.12 -7.26 -6.89
CA ARG A 72 17.79 -7.49 -7.48
C ARG A 72 17.86 -7.92 -8.95
N GLY A 73 18.83 -7.41 -9.71
CA GLY A 73 19.07 -7.79 -11.11
C GLY A 73 19.80 -9.14 -11.29
N GLU A 74 20.47 -9.62 -10.23
CA GLU A 74 21.30 -10.84 -10.21
C GLU A 74 20.60 -12.05 -9.56
N VAL A 75 19.32 -11.95 -9.17
CA VAL A 75 18.59 -13.04 -8.48
C VAL A 75 18.45 -14.32 -9.31
N TYR A 76 18.53 -15.46 -8.62
CA TYR A 76 18.22 -16.78 -9.17
C TYR A 76 17.08 -17.46 -8.39
N PRO A 77 16.08 -18.04 -9.07
CA PRO A 77 15.85 -18.01 -10.51
C PRO A 77 15.46 -16.61 -10.99
N THR A 78 15.56 -16.33 -12.29
CA THR A 78 15.42 -14.95 -12.77
C THR A 78 14.02 -14.37 -12.59
N ALA A 79 13.94 -13.10 -12.23
CA ALA A 79 12.69 -12.38 -12.00
C ALA A 79 12.20 -11.64 -13.25
N SER A 80 10.92 -11.85 -13.61
CA SER A 80 10.31 -11.23 -14.79
C SER A 80 9.68 -9.85 -14.56
N ASN A 81 9.42 -9.49 -13.30
CA ASN A 81 8.68 -8.30 -12.90
C ASN A 81 9.41 -7.43 -11.84
N MET A 82 10.72 -7.61 -11.67
CA MET A 82 11.51 -6.93 -10.64
C MET A 82 11.58 -5.42 -10.91
N GLU A 83 10.99 -4.59 -10.06
CA GLU A 83 11.01 -3.14 -10.25
C GLU A 83 12.35 -2.51 -9.85
N TYR A 84 12.79 -1.50 -10.62
CA TYR A 84 13.95 -0.70 -10.25
C TYR A 84 13.67 0.10 -8.98
N MET A 85 14.55 0.00 -8.00
CA MET A 85 14.43 0.64 -6.70
C MET A 85 15.02 2.06 -6.74
N VAL A 86 14.29 3.03 -6.20
CA VAL A 86 14.76 4.42 -6.00
C VAL A 86 14.84 4.76 -4.52
N TRP A 87 15.65 5.74 -4.16
CA TRP A 87 15.65 6.25 -2.79
C TRP A 87 14.41 7.09 -2.49
N ASP A 88 13.90 7.00 -1.27
CA ASP A 88 12.78 7.80 -0.78
C ASP A 88 13.14 8.51 0.54
N ASP A 89 13.25 9.83 0.47
CA ASP A 89 13.67 10.68 1.59
C ASP A 89 12.69 10.65 2.78
N GLU A 90 11.43 10.24 2.58
CA GLU A 90 10.46 10.08 3.68
C GLU A 90 10.68 8.76 4.42
N LEU A 91 11.08 7.70 3.71
CA LEU A 91 11.50 6.44 4.32
C LEU A 91 12.80 6.61 5.12
N GLU A 92 13.75 7.41 4.63
CA GLU A 92 14.98 7.83 5.33
C GLU A 92 14.65 8.57 6.64
N LYS A 93 13.75 9.56 6.63
CA LYS A 93 13.30 10.26 7.84
C LYS A 93 12.63 9.32 8.84
N SER A 94 11.77 8.42 8.36
CA SER A 94 11.12 7.43 9.22
C SER A 94 12.12 6.42 9.80
N ALA A 95 13.17 6.07 9.05
CA ALA A 95 14.24 5.19 9.52
C ALA A 95 15.09 5.91 10.58
N THR A 96 15.38 7.20 10.37
CA THR A 96 16.11 8.07 11.30
C THR A 96 15.41 8.12 12.66
N TYR A 97 14.11 8.47 12.65
CA TYR A 97 13.29 8.52 13.86
C TYR A 97 13.30 7.20 14.65
N TRP A 98 13.31 6.06 13.96
CA TRP A 98 13.35 4.75 14.62
C TRP A 98 14.76 4.38 15.13
N ALA A 99 15.80 4.67 14.35
CA ALA A 99 17.19 4.39 14.72
C ALA A 99 17.61 5.18 15.98
N GLU A 100 17.13 6.42 16.11
CA GLU A 100 17.31 7.28 17.30
C GLU A 100 16.66 6.74 18.57
N GLN A 101 15.72 5.78 18.49
CA GLN A 101 15.10 5.19 19.69
C GLN A 101 16.02 4.19 20.40
N CYS A 102 17.07 3.70 19.73
CA CYS A 102 18.00 2.69 20.25
C CYS A 102 17.33 1.46 20.87
N GLN A 103 16.30 0.97 20.17
CA GLN A 103 15.56 -0.24 20.51
C GLN A 103 15.82 -1.28 19.40
N TRP A 104 16.32 -2.45 19.79
CA TRP A 104 16.53 -3.59 18.89
C TRP A 104 15.21 -4.35 18.64
N GLU A 105 14.22 -3.63 18.12
CA GLU A 105 12.91 -4.12 17.71
C GLU A 105 12.49 -3.46 16.39
N HIS A 106 11.52 -4.04 15.68
CA HIS A 106 10.89 -3.38 14.53
C HIS A 106 9.90 -2.30 14.96
N GLY A 107 9.87 -1.18 14.24
CA GLY A 107 8.89 -0.12 14.48
C GLY A 107 9.04 1.15 13.65
N PRO A 108 8.22 2.18 13.95
CA PRO A 108 7.13 2.15 14.91
C PRO A 108 5.95 1.28 14.41
N LYS A 109 5.23 0.65 15.35
CA LYS A 109 4.30 -0.47 15.09
C LYS A 109 3.13 -0.13 14.15
N ASP A 110 2.74 1.14 14.09
CA ASP A 110 1.71 1.68 13.20
C ASP A 110 2.16 1.76 11.74
N LEU A 111 3.45 2.00 11.48
CA LEU A 111 4.00 2.04 10.12
C LEU A 111 4.24 0.64 9.54
N LEU A 112 4.63 -0.34 10.36
CA LEU A 112 4.95 -1.71 9.93
C LEU A 112 3.83 -2.45 9.17
N MET A 113 2.58 -1.99 9.27
CA MET A 113 1.45 -2.50 8.49
C MET A 113 1.50 -2.06 7.00
N SER A 114 2.28 -1.04 6.69
CA SER A 114 2.31 -0.36 5.37
C SER A 114 3.69 -0.32 4.70
N ILE A 115 4.76 -0.46 5.50
CA ILE A 115 6.15 -0.54 5.03
C ILE A 115 6.80 -1.87 5.42
N GLY A 116 7.81 -2.26 4.65
CA GLY A 116 8.81 -3.24 5.07
C GLY A 116 9.90 -2.59 5.89
N GLN A 117 10.63 -3.38 6.67
CA GLN A 117 11.77 -2.88 7.44
C GLN A 117 12.80 -4.00 7.64
N ASN A 118 14.07 -3.73 7.31
CA ASN A 118 15.20 -4.57 7.69
C ASN A 118 16.05 -3.84 8.71
N LEU A 119 16.60 -4.58 9.67
CA LEU A 119 17.41 -4.07 10.77
C LEU A 119 18.77 -4.74 10.77
N ALA A 120 19.82 -4.00 11.10
CA ALA A 120 21.14 -4.56 11.34
C ALA A 120 21.83 -3.80 12.47
N VAL A 121 22.59 -4.52 13.29
CA VAL A 121 23.38 -3.95 14.38
C VAL A 121 24.78 -4.54 14.36
N HIS A 122 25.78 -3.72 14.67
CA HIS A 122 27.12 -4.19 15.00
C HIS A 122 27.77 -3.30 16.07
N TRP A 123 28.87 -3.78 16.62
CA TRP A 123 29.71 -3.07 17.58
C TRP A 123 31.18 -3.35 17.32
N GLY A 124 32.08 -2.51 17.84
CA GLY A 124 33.52 -2.65 17.66
C GLY A 124 34.00 -2.20 16.27
N ARG A 125 34.41 -3.13 15.41
CA ARG A 125 35.01 -2.79 14.09
C ARG A 125 33.96 -2.20 13.15
N TYR A 126 34.33 -1.10 12.50
CA TYR A 126 33.51 -0.45 11.46
C TYR A 126 33.11 -1.43 10.34
N ARG A 127 31.85 -1.35 9.92
CA ARG A 127 31.29 -2.01 8.73
C ARG A 127 30.49 -0.96 7.97
N SER A 128 30.61 -0.91 6.64
CA SER A 128 29.81 0.00 5.83
C SER A 128 28.33 -0.40 5.86
N PRO A 129 27.39 0.52 5.63
CA PRO A 129 25.97 0.15 5.52
C PRO A 129 25.72 -0.90 4.42
N ALA A 130 26.47 -0.86 3.33
CA ALA A 130 26.43 -1.88 2.28
C ALA A 130 26.87 -3.28 2.74
N TYR A 131 27.79 -3.40 3.71
CA TYR A 131 28.12 -4.71 4.32
C TYR A 131 26.86 -5.36 4.92
N HIS A 132 25.99 -4.57 5.56
CA HIS A 132 24.76 -5.10 6.15
C HIS A 132 23.71 -5.46 5.10
N VAL A 133 23.62 -4.69 4.01
CA VAL A 133 22.78 -5.03 2.85
C VAL A 133 23.24 -6.34 2.21
N GLN A 134 24.55 -6.56 2.08
CA GLN A 134 25.08 -7.84 1.61
C GLN A 134 24.77 -8.97 2.62
N ALA A 135 24.95 -8.75 3.92
CA ALA A 135 24.63 -9.76 4.94
C ALA A 135 23.14 -10.15 4.96
N TRP A 136 22.22 -9.21 4.69
CA TRP A 136 20.80 -9.49 4.47
C TRP A 136 20.57 -10.31 3.19
N TYR A 137 21.31 -10.03 2.10
CA TYR A 137 21.21 -10.81 0.87
C TYR A 137 21.76 -12.22 1.02
N ASP A 138 22.84 -12.40 1.78
CA ASP A 138 23.52 -13.69 1.99
C ASP A 138 22.62 -14.75 2.66
N GLU A 139 21.47 -14.37 3.20
CA GLU A 139 20.40 -15.31 3.58
C GLU A 139 19.87 -16.14 2.39
N VAL A 140 20.13 -15.71 1.14
CA VAL A 140 19.81 -16.46 -0.09
C VAL A 140 20.37 -17.88 -0.09
N LYS A 141 21.50 -18.13 0.59
CA LYS A 141 22.11 -19.47 0.73
C LYS A 141 21.20 -20.47 1.47
N ASP A 142 20.32 -19.93 2.32
CA ASP A 142 19.38 -20.65 3.18
C ASP A 142 17.93 -20.54 2.66
N TYR A 143 17.73 -19.88 1.51
CA TYR A 143 16.44 -19.64 0.89
C TYR A 143 16.28 -20.48 -0.40
N THR A 144 15.12 -21.10 -0.56
CA THR A 144 14.73 -21.76 -1.83
C THR A 144 13.58 -21.00 -2.48
N TYR A 145 13.67 -20.66 -3.77
CA TYR A 145 12.56 -19.99 -4.44
C TYR A 145 11.33 -20.93 -4.57
N PRO A 146 10.14 -20.56 -4.05
CA PRO A 146 8.92 -21.33 -4.22
C PRO A 146 8.36 -21.12 -5.63
N TYR A 147 8.38 -22.17 -6.46
CA TYR A 147 7.85 -22.08 -7.82
C TYR A 147 6.32 -22.04 -7.82
N PRO A 148 5.68 -21.47 -8.88
CA PRO A 148 4.22 -21.34 -8.93
C PRO A 148 3.42 -22.64 -8.76
N HIS A 149 4.00 -23.80 -9.10
CA HIS A 149 3.37 -25.11 -8.92
C HIS A 149 3.36 -25.59 -7.46
N GLU A 150 4.19 -24.99 -6.61
CA GLU A 150 4.30 -25.26 -5.17
C GLU A 150 3.42 -24.31 -4.34
N CYS A 151 2.95 -23.20 -4.94
CA CYS A 151 2.13 -22.19 -4.29
C CYS A 151 0.63 -22.49 -4.43
N ASN A 152 0.04 -23.21 -3.47
CA ASN A 152 -1.38 -23.57 -3.50
C ASN A 152 -2.01 -23.70 -2.09
N PRO A 153 -2.93 -22.80 -1.67
CA PRO A 153 -3.23 -21.48 -2.26
C PRO A 153 -2.14 -20.43 -1.94
N TRP A 154 -1.21 -20.78 -1.06
CA TRP A 154 -0.09 -19.97 -0.58
C TRP A 154 1.22 -20.63 -0.97
N CYS A 155 2.26 -19.84 -1.25
CA CYS A 155 3.62 -20.33 -1.34
C CYS A 155 4.08 -20.87 0.04
N PRO A 156 4.70 -22.07 0.09
CA PRO A 156 5.26 -22.59 1.33
C PRO A 156 6.40 -21.70 1.82
N GLU A 157 6.65 -21.74 3.13
CA GLU A 157 7.87 -21.17 3.68
C GLU A 157 9.09 -21.95 3.18
N ARG A 158 10.14 -21.23 2.76
CA ARG A 158 11.33 -21.79 2.13
C ARG A 158 12.62 -21.25 2.73
N CYS A 159 12.66 -21.21 4.05
CA CYS A 159 13.88 -20.89 4.80
C CYS A 159 14.38 -22.15 5.52
N SER A 160 15.62 -22.55 5.28
CA SER A 160 16.32 -23.60 6.04
C SER A 160 17.23 -23.05 7.14
N GLY A 161 17.49 -21.74 7.10
CA GLY A 161 18.34 -21.03 8.05
C GLY A 161 17.56 -20.34 9.17
N PRO A 162 18.25 -19.60 10.05
CA PRO A 162 17.61 -18.87 11.16
C PRO A 162 16.83 -17.63 10.70
N MET A 163 17.09 -17.11 9.50
CA MET A 163 16.42 -15.96 8.92
C MET A 163 16.58 -15.96 7.40
N CYS A 164 15.50 -15.65 6.67
CA CYS A 164 15.52 -15.39 5.23
C CYS A 164 14.70 -14.15 4.84
N THR A 165 14.09 -13.46 5.82
CA THR A 165 13.11 -12.40 5.54
C THR A 165 13.76 -11.08 5.15
N HIS A 166 15.03 -10.86 5.49
CA HIS A 166 15.74 -9.67 5.05
C HIS A 166 16.09 -9.78 3.56
N TYR A 167 16.56 -10.96 3.12
CA TYR A 167 16.75 -11.26 1.70
C TYR A 167 15.45 -11.08 0.91
N THR A 168 14.35 -11.74 1.32
CA THR A 168 13.10 -11.68 0.54
C THR A 168 12.52 -10.27 0.45
N GLN A 169 12.72 -9.40 1.46
CA GLN A 169 12.35 -7.99 1.37
C GLN A 169 13.25 -7.22 0.40
N LEU A 170 14.56 -7.44 0.42
CA LEU A 170 15.52 -6.81 -0.49
C LEU A 170 15.17 -7.13 -1.97
N VAL A 171 14.82 -8.39 -2.24
CA VAL A 171 14.45 -8.87 -3.59
C VAL A 171 12.94 -8.85 -3.88
N TRP A 172 12.14 -8.13 -3.11
CA TRP A 172 10.69 -8.08 -3.35
C TRP A 172 10.35 -7.25 -4.60
N ALA A 173 9.77 -7.88 -5.63
CA ALA A 173 9.62 -7.31 -6.97
C ALA A 173 8.94 -5.94 -6.97
N THR A 174 7.81 -5.80 -6.26
CA THR A 174 7.02 -4.57 -6.25
C THR A 174 7.57 -3.49 -5.31
N THR A 175 8.50 -3.83 -4.42
CA THR A 175 9.18 -2.85 -3.55
C THR A 175 10.15 -2.03 -4.38
N ASN A 176 9.75 -0.82 -4.75
CA ASN A 176 10.50 0.09 -5.62
C ASN A 176 11.06 1.32 -4.89
N ARG A 177 10.90 1.40 -3.56
CA ARG A 177 11.44 2.49 -2.72
C ARG A 177 12.14 1.96 -1.49
N VAL A 178 13.29 2.54 -1.17
CA VAL A 178 14.04 2.33 0.08
C VAL A 178 14.50 3.65 0.67
N GLY A 179 14.57 3.73 1.99
CA GLY A 179 15.27 4.81 2.69
C GLY A 179 15.79 4.31 4.03
N CYS A 180 17.06 4.59 4.32
CA CYS A 180 17.76 4.05 5.48
C CYS A 180 18.40 5.14 6.34
N ALA A 181 18.67 4.80 7.60
CA ALA A 181 19.39 5.64 8.54
C ALA A 181 20.36 4.81 9.40
N VAL A 182 21.49 5.41 9.75
CA VAL A 182 22.49 4.85 10.66
C VAL A 182 22.51 5.71 11.93
N HIS A 183 22.48 5.07 13.10
CA HIS A 183 22.59 5.75 14.37
C HIS A 183 23.56 5.02 15.31
N THR A 184 24.40 5.78 16.02
CA THR A 184 25.29 5.25 17.05
C THR A 184 24.59 5.29 18.39
N CYS A 185 24.12 4.15 18.87
CA CYS A 185 23.44 4.00 20.15
C CYS A 185 24.44 3.88 21.29
N PRO A 186 24.51 4.84 22.24
CA PRO A 186 25.47 4.78 23.34
C PRO A 186 25.32 3.51 24.19
N ARG A 187 24.07 3.08 24.41
CA ARG A 187 23.69 1.81 25.05
C ARG A 187 22.45 1.27 24.35
N MET A 188 22.49 0.03 23.86
CA MET A 188 21.33 -0.66 23.29
C MET A 188 21.26 -2.09 23.83
N ASN A 189 20.07 -2.56 24.21
CA ASN A 189 19.85 -3.96 24.56
C ASN A 189 19.67 -4.77 23.26
N VAL A 190 20.60 -5.69 22.99
CA VAL A 190 20.63 -6.56 21.83
C VAL A 190 20.61 -8.01 22.34
N TRP A 191 19.50 -8.71 22.10
CA TRP A 191 19.27 -10.10 22.54
C TRP A 191 19.48 -10.38 24.05
N GLY A 192 19.30 -9.37 24.91
CA GLY A 192 19.46 -9.49 26.36
C GLY A 192 20.80 -8.95 26.89
N GLU A 193 21.75 -8.62 26.01
CA GLU A 193 23.03 -8.02 26.37
C GLU A 193 23.02 -6.50 26.08
N ILE A 194 23.64 -5.70 26.94
CA ILE A 194 23.79 -4.26 26.69
C ILE A 194 25.07 -4.04 25.88
N TRP A 195 24.91 -3.65 24.62
CA TRP A 195 26.01 -3.25 23.75
C TRP A 195 26.23 -1.73 23.88
N GLU A 196 27.49 -1.34 24.09
CA GLU A 196 27.89 0.07 24.15
C GLU A 196 28.38 0.56 22.79
N ASN A 197 28.00 1.79 22.41
CA ASN A 197 28.30 2.39 21.10
C ASN A 197 27.92 1.48 19.92
N ALA A 198 26.76 0.83 20.00
CA ALA A 198 26.23 -0.05 18.96
C ALA A 198 25.82 0.78 17.73
N ILE A 199 26.30 0.40 16.55
CA ILE A 199 25.91 1.02 15.28
C ILE A 199 24.66 0.30 14.76
N TYR A 200 23.55 1.02 14.72
CA TYR A 200 22.23 0.53 14.33
C TYR A 200 21.85 1.07 12.95
N LEU A 201 21.60 0.18 11.98
CA LEU A 201 21.09 0.48 10.65
C LEU A 201 19.61 0.07 10.58
N VAL A 202 18.76 1.02 10.19
CA VAL A 202 17.35 0.80 9.87
C VAL A 202 17.16 1.10 8.39
N CYS A 203 16.61 0.16 7.62
CA CYS A 203 16.17 0.40 6.24
C CYS A 203 14.67 0.15 6.12
N ASN A 204 13.92 1.15 5.66
CA ASN A 204 12.48 1.07 5.42
C ASN A 204 12.20 0.91 3.93
N TYR A 205 11.17 0.12 3.60
CA TYR A 205 10.85 -0.31 2.24
C TYR A 205 9.40 -0.02 1.87
N SER A 206 9.14 0.47 0.65
CA SER A 206 7.79 0.70 0.16
C SER A 206 7.61 0.34 -1.32
N PRO A 207 6.46 -0.21 -1.72
CA PRO A 207 5.48 -0.94 -0.90
C PRO A 207 6.13 -2.04 -0.03
N LYS A 208 5.46 -2.40 1.07
CA LYS A 208 5.87 -3.53 1.93
C LYS A 208 5.99 -4.83 1.13
N GLY A 209 7.07 -5.57 1.35
CA GLY A 209 7.26 -6.95 0.89
C GLY A 209 6.96 -7.98 1.98
N ASN A 210 7.41 -9.22 1.77
CA ASN A 210 7.19 -10.35 2.69
C ASN A 210 5.71 -10.61 2.99
N TRP A 211 4.85 -10.56 1.96
CA TRP A 211 3.46 -10.97 2.09
C TRP A 211 3.39 -12.48 2.35
N ILE A 212 2.69 -12.85 3.42
CA ILE A 212 2.60 -14.24 3.87
C ILE A 212 1.96 -15.07 2.75
N GLY A 213 2.66 -16.12 2.32
CA GLY A 213 2.19 -17.00 1.26
C GLY A 213 2.40 -16.48 -0.16
N GLU A 214 3.21 -15.44 -0.37
CA GLU A 214 3.61 -14.97 -1.71
C GLU A 214 5.11 -15.19 -1.96
N ALA A 215 5.47 -15.45 -3.22
CA ALA A 215 6.86 -15.46 -3.67
C ALA A 215 7.37 -14.01 -3.84
N PRO A 216 8.67 -13.73 -3.58
CA PRO A 216 9.18 -12.35 -3.62
C PRO A 216 9.13 -11.72 -5.01
N TYR A 217 9.15 -12.51 -6.07
CA TYR A 217 9.05 -12.06 -7.46
C TYR A 217 8.44 -13.16 -8.35
N GLN A 218 8.02 -12.82 -9.56
CA GLN A 218 7.53 -13.78 -10.54
C GLN A 218 8.69 -14.35 -11.35
N HIS A 219 8.93 -15.66 -11.25
CA HIS A 219 9.92 -16.35 -12.08
C HIS A 219 9.61 -16.18 -13.59
N GLY A 220 10.63 -15.82 -14.37
CA GLY A 220 10.56 -15.78 -15.82
C GLY A 220 11.75 -15.04 -16.44
N ARG A 221 11.66 -14.75 -17.74
CA ARG A 221 12.67 -13.95 -18.44
C ARG A 221 12.70 -12.53 -17.84
N PRO A 222 13.87 -11.95 -17.55
CA PRO A 222 13.98 -10.57 -17.10
C PRO A 222 13.13 -9.59 -17.89
N CYS A 223 12.45 -8.71 -17.15
CA CYS A 223 11.55 -7.68 -17.64
C CYS A 223 10.32 -8.15 -18.47
N SER A 224 10.04 -9.45 -18.60
CA SER A 224 8.91 -9.92 -19.44
C SER A 224 7.52 -9.71 -18.84
N GLN A 225 7.43 -9.29 -17.58
CA GLN A 225 6.18 -9.00 -16.85
C GLN A 225 6.28 -7.65 -16.12
N CYS A 226 7.00 -6.68 -16.68
CA CYS A 226 7.09 -5.35 -16.08
C CYS A 226 5.72 -4.65 -16.02
N PRO A 227 5.39 -3.95 -14.92
CA PRO A 227 4.17 -3.16 -14.85
C PRO A 227 4.10 -2.12 -15.99
N PRO A 228 2.91 -1.88 -16.59
CA PRO A 228 2.77 -0.95 -17.73
C PRO A 228 3.26 0.49 -17.46
N SER A 229 3.37 0.89 -16.19
CA SER A 229 3.94 2.18 -15.76
C SER A 229 5.39 2.42 -16.23
N TYR A 230 6.15 1.35 -16.47
CA TYR A 230 7.53 1.36 -16.95
C TYR A 230 7.65 1.43 -18.48
N GLY A 231 6.53 1.34 -19.23
CA GLY A 231 6.53 1.52 -20.69
C GLY A 231 7.33 0.47 -21.47
N GLY A 232 7.59 -0.71 -20.88
CA GLY A 232 8.43 -1.75 -21.47
C GLY A 232 9.95 -1.54 -21.30
N GLY A 233 10.37 -0.50 -20.57
CA GLY A 233 11.78 -0.25 -20.31
C GLY A 233 12.41 -1.29 -19.37
N CYS A 234 13.62 -1.72 -19.70
CA CYS A 234 14.40 -2.71 -18.98
C CYS A 234 15.86 -2.25 -18.89
N ARG A 235 16.46 -2.31 -17.71
CA ARG A 235 17.88 -2.02 -17.49
C ARG A 235 18.41 -2.95 -16.39
N ASP A 236 19.52 -3.63 -16.65
CA ASP A 236 20.18 -4.53 -15.68
C ASP A 236 19.21 -5.57 -15.06
N ASN A 237 18.37 -6.18 -15.90
CA ASN A 237 17.28 -7.11 -15.56
C ASN A 237 16.11 -6.51 -14.73
N LEU A 238 16.10 -5.20 -14.48
CA LEU A 238 15.07 -4.49 -13.73
C LEU A 238 14.10 -3.73 -14.65
N CYS A 239 12.83 -3.70 -14.29
CA CYS A 239 11.81 -2.84 -14.88
C CYS A 239 12.17 -1.38 -14.59
N TYR A 240 12.61 -0.68 -15.62
CA TYR A 240 13.20 0.65 -15.49
C TYR A 240 12.52 1.63 -16.44
N LYS A 241 12.16 2.80 -15.92
CA LYS A 241 11.61 3.89 -16.71
C LYS A 241 12.73 4.89 -16.95
N GLY A 242 13.22 4.96 -18.18
CA GLY A 242 14.21 5.97 -18.55
C GLY A 242 13.68 7.37 -18.25
N GLU A 243 14.49 8.18 -17.56
CA GLU A 243 14.28 9.62 -17.64
C GLU A 243 14.65 10.09 -19.06
N PRO A 244 13.92 11.06 -19.63
CA PRO A 244 14.40 11.72 -20.84
C PRO A 244 15.72 12.42 -20.50
N GLU A 245 16.75 12.19 -21.32
CA GLU A 245 18.05 12.84 -21.16
C GLU A 245 17.86 14.35 -21.04
N ARG A 246 18.17 14.90 -19.87
CA ARG A 246 18.46 16.33 -19.78
C ARG A 246 19.81 16.52 -20.43
N HIS A 247 19.81 16.96 -21.69
CA HIS A 247 20.97 17.62 -22.25
C HIS A 247 21.38 18.74 -21.29
N GLU A 248 22.53 18.59 -20.64
CA GLU A 248 23.16 19.67 -19.89
C GLU A 248 23.62 20.74 -20.89
N SER A 249 22.80 21.75 -21.10
CA SER A 249 23.25 23.01 -21.70
C SER A 249 24.09 23.75 -20.65
N PRO A 250 25.38 24.02 -20.90
CA PRO A 250 26.28 24.58 -19.90
C PRO A 250 26.09 26.10 -19.79
N ASP A 251 24.94 26.54 -19.28
CA ASP A 251 24.71 27.95 -18.98
C ASP A 251 23.66 28.14 -17.88
N MET A 252 24.11 28.10 -16.62
CA MET A 252 23.47 28.74 -15.45
C MET A 252 24.57 29.00 -14.40
N ASN A 253 25.55 29.82 -14.77
CA ASN A 253 26.57 30.32 -13.85
C ASN A 253 26.65 31.85 -13.91
N GLU A 254 25.49 32.52 -13.86
CA GLU A 254 25.42 33.96 -13.64
C GLU A 254 24.49 34.28 -12.46
N VAL A 255 25.02 35.04 -11.50
CA VAL A 255 24.35 35.37 -10.23
C VAL A 255 23.57 36.66 -10.42
N GLU A 256 22.25 36.56 -10.49
CA GLU A 256 21.39 37.75 -10.62
C GLU A 256 21.43 38.60 -9.32
N LYS A 257 21.85 39.86 -9.46
CA LYS A 257 22.01 40.81 -8.34
C LYS A 257 20.65 41.34 -7.85
N PRO A 258 20.53 41.74 -6.57
CA PRO A 258 19.28 42.31 -6.04
C PRO A 258 18.91 43.63 -6.74
N GLN A 259 17.64 43.78 -7.14
CA GLN A 259 17.08 45.04 -7.62
C GLN A 259 16.38 45.82 -6.50
N GLU A 260 16.58 47.15 -6.50
CA GLU A 260 15.85 48.10 -5.65
C GLU A 260 14.45 48.45 -6.22
N PRO A 261 13.52 48.95 -5.38
CA PRO A 261 12.10 49.09 -5.74
C PRO A 261 11.75 50.41 -6.44
N VAL A 262 10.82 50.36 -7.42
CA VAL A 262 10.25 51.54 -8.09
C VAL A 262 8.70 51.51 -8.07
N GLN A 263 8.09 52.69 -8.03
CA GLN A 263 6.69 52.98 -7.68
C GLN A 263 5.65 52.88 -8.83
N PRO A 264 4.32 52.93 -8.54
CA PRO A 264 3.28 52.44 -9.46
C PRO A 264 2.42 53.52 -10.18
N ARG A 265 1.90 53.17 -11.38
CA ARG A 265 0.82 53.83 -12.15
C ARG A 265 0.48 52.97 -13.39
N THR A 266 -0.71 52.91 -14.01
CA THR A 266 -2.10 53.35 -13.71
C THR A 266 -3.10 52.50 -14.55
N THR A 267 -4.38 52.46 -14.19
CA THR A 267 -5.49 51.87 -14.97
C THR A 267 -5.94 52.73 -16.16
N PRO A 268 -6.73 52.17 -17.11
CA PRO A 268 -8.12 52.68 -17.24
C PRO A 268 -9.21 51.64 -17.61
N THR A 269 -10.25 51.60 -16.75
CA THR A 269 -11.71 51.75 -17.01
C THR A 269 -12.52 50.88 -18.01
N LYS A 270 -13.83 50.88 -17.77
CA LYS A 270 -14.91 49.94 -18.16
C LYS A 270 -16.11 50.71 -18.77
N PRO A 271 -17.09 50.06 -19.45
CA PRO A 271 -18.51 50.50 -19.34
C PRO A 271 -19.54 49.38 -18.98
N GLN A 272 -20.81 49.76 -18.80
CA GLN A 272 -21.93 48.96 -18.23
C GLN A 272 -23.24 49.16 -19.06
N SER A 273 -24.41 48.53 -18.84
CA SER A 273 -25.04 48.05 -17.59
C SER A 273 -26.05 46.86 -17.69
N LYS A 274 -27.37 47.12 -17.74
CA LYS A 274 -28.56 46.22 -17.68
C LYS A 274 -29.79 46.97 -18.23
N PRO A 275 -30.95 46.32 -18.53
CA PRO A 275 -32.06 46.18 -17.56
C PRO A 275 -32.69 44.75 -17.51
N SER A 276 -33.83 44.56 -16.82
CA SER A 276 -34.28 43.25 -16.29
C SER A 276 -35.80 43.06 -16.09
N LEU A 277 -36.25 41.78 -16.14
CA LEU A 277 -37.46 41.17 -15.50
C LEU A 277 -38.86 41.54 -16.06
N PRO A 278 -39.88 40.62 -15.99
CA PRO A 278 -40.60 40.23 -14.75
C PRO A 278 -40.90 38.72 -14.56
N GLN A 279 -41.62 38.39 -13.46
CA GLN A 279 -41.88 37.03 -12.93
C GLN A 279 -43.37 36.66 -12.80
N LYS A 280 -43.68 35.36 -12.95
CA LYS A 280 -44.78 34.57 -12.32
C LYS A 280 -46.26 34.92 -12.70
N PRO A 281 -47.22 33.98 -12.55
CA PRO A 281 -47.74 33.53 -11.24
C PRO A 281 -47.76 32.00 -11.03
N ALA A 282 -48.29 31.57 -9.88
CA ALA A 282 -48.39 30.17 -9.45
C ALA A 282 -49.78 29.87 -8.87
N ASN A 283 -50.24 28.61 -8.98
CA ASN A 283 -50.83 27.78 -7.90
C ASN A 283 -51.76 26.69 -8.44
N ALA A 284 -51.53 25.44 -8.00
CA ALA A 284 -52.57 24.55 -7.46
C ALA A 284 -51.92 23.30 -6.84
N ASN A 285 -52.14 23.08 -5.54
CA ASN A 285 -52.01 21.76 -4.91
C ASN A 285 -53.38 21.04 -5.00
N PRO A 286 -53.42 19.70 -4.89
CA PRO A 286 -53.87 19.18 -3.59
C PRO A 286 -53.10 17.95 -3.05
N SER A 287 -52.79 18.06 -1.76
CA SER A 287 -52.78 17.04 -0.70
C SER A 287 -52.47 15.55 -0.98
N SER A 288 -51.35 15.13 -0.36
CA SER A 288 -51.22 13.95 0.51
C SER A 288 -51.64 12.55 0.02
N THR A 289 -50.62 11.72 -0.21
CA THR A 289 -50.59 10.36 0.35
C THR A 289 -49.31 10.18 1.18
N LYS A 290 -49.47 9.80 2.46
CA LYS A 290 -48.35 9.31 3.27
C LYS A 290 -47.92 7.97 2.69
N THR A 291 -46.68 7.86 2.24
CA THR A 291 -46.05 6.55 2.01
C THR A 291 -44.60 6.61 2.47
N THR A 292 -44.34 5.94 3.59
CA THR A 292 -42.99 5.66 4.09
C THR A 292 -42.21 4.87 3.04
N ARG A 293 -41.35 5.57 2.28
CA ARG A 293 -40.44 4.96 1.29
C ARG A 293 -39.00 5.37 1.59
N THR A 294 -38.45 4.77 2.64
CA THR A 294 -37.00 4.70 2.91
C THR A 294 -36.32 3.89 1.81
N THR A 295 -36.20 4.52 0.65
CA THR A 295 -35.42 4.03 -0.49
C THR A 295 -34.01 4.53 -0.27
N TYR A 296 -33.01 3.64 -0.25
CA TYR A 296 -31.59 4.02 -0.16
C TYR A 296 -31.15 4.71 -1.46
N LEU A 297 -31.52 5.98 -1.59
CA LEU A 297 -31.26 6.80 -2.78
C LEU A 297 -29.77 7.13 -2.86
N ALA A 298 -29.08 6.46 -3.78
CA ALA A 298 -27.72 6.82 -4.18
C ALA A 298 -27.68 8.30 -4.59
N GLN A 299 -26.77 9.07 -3.99
CA GLN A 299 -26.72 10.50 -4.24
C GLN A 299 -25.92 10.81 -5.51
N ASN A 300 -26.60 11.34 -6.53
CA ASN A 300 -25.92 11.92 -7.70
C ASN A 300 -25.04 13.10 -7.24
N ILE A 301 -23.76 13.05 -7.58
CA ILE A 301 -22.74 14.05 -7.20
C ILE A 301 -21.98 14.58 -8.43
N LYS A 302 -21.18 15.63 -8.22
CA LYS A 302 -20.24 16.15 -9.22
C LYS A 302 -18.84 15.61 -8.92
N CYS A 303 -17.97 15.52 -9.93
CA CYS A 303 -16.59 15.05 -9.77
C CYS A 303 -15.80 15.78 -8.66
N GLU A 304 -16.11 17.04 -8.39
CA GLU A 304 -15.46 17.88 -7.38
C GLU A 304 -16.04 17.72 -5.97
N THR A 305 -17.12 16.94 -5.80
CA THR A 305 -17.85 16.80 -4.52
C THR A 305 -17.00 16.05 -3.51
N LYS A 306 -16.75 16.68 -2.36
CA LYS A 306 -15.97 16.09 -1.27
C LYS A 306 -16.87 15.38 -0.28
N MET A 307 -16.33 14.43 0.47
CA MET A 307 -17.09 13.68 1.48
C MET A 307 -17.63 14.56 2.62
N ARG A 308 -17.02 15.73 2.87
CA ARG A 308 -17.53 16.74 3.82
C ARG A 308 -18.72 17.54 3.27
N ASP A 309 -18.84 17.71 1.95
CA ASP A 309 -19.80 18.64 1.34
C ASP A 309 -21.26 18.12 1.37
N LYS A 310 -21.45 16.80 1.48
CA LYS A 310 -22.76 16.14 1.52
C LYS A 310 -22.84 14.95 2.50
N CYS A 311 -22.80 15.19 3.81
CA CYS A 311 -23.71 14.44 4.71
C CYS A 311 -23.79 15.00 6.13
N LYS A 312 -25.02 15.18 6.62
CA LYS A 312 -25.37 15.29 8.05
C LYS A 312 -26.48 14.26 8.36
N GLY A 313 -26.11 13.01 8.64
CA GLY A 313 -27.06 11.93 8.95
C GLY A 313 -26.56 10.54 8.60
N ALA A 314 -27.32 9.50 8.99
CA ALA A 314 -26.89 8.09 8.95
C ALA A 314 -27.04 7.38 7.58
N ALA A 315 -27.33 8.09 6.49
CA ALA A 315 -27.77 7.49 5.21
C ALA A 315 -26.97 7.92 3.96
N CYS A 316 -25.78 8.51 4.09
CA CYS A 316 -24.95 8.92 2.93
C CYS A 316 -23.73 8.03 2.71
N ASN A 317 -23.97 6.71 2.59
CA ASN A 317 -22.90 5.75 2.31
C ASN A 317 -22.85 5.35 0.82
N ARG A 318 -23.78 5.82 -0.03
CA ARG A 318 -23.83 5.47 -1.46
C ARG A 318 -23.93 6.71 -2.36
N TYR A 319 -23.06 6.81 -3.35
CA TYR A 319 -22.96 7.93 -4.29
C TYR A 319 -22.91 7.45 -5.74
N ASN A 320 -23.43 8.26 -6.66
CA ASN A 320 -23.32 8.01 -8.09
C ASN A 320 -22.41 9.07 -8.73
N CYS A 321 -21.30 8.60 -9.29
CA CYS A 321 -20.27 9.43 -9.90
C CYS A 321 -20.49 9.53 -11.42
N PRO A 322 -20.49 10.75 -11.99
CA PRO A 322 -20.54 10.93 -13.43
C PRO A 322 -19.19 10.55 -14.06
N GLY A 323 -19.19 10.29 -15.37
CA GLY A 323 -17.95 10.12 -16.11
C GLY A 323 -17.12 11.39 -16.25
N ASN A 324 -15.89 11.24 -16.77
CA ASN A 324 -14.91 12.29 -17.01
C ASN A 324 -14.43 13.02 -15.75
N CYS A 325 -14.28 12.29 -14.65
CA CYS A 325 -13.74 12.82 -13.39
C CYS A 325 -12.22 12.82 -13.26
N LEU A 326 -11.48 12.04 -14.06
CA LEU A 326 -10.03 11.81 -13.92
C LEU A 326 -9.23 13.14 -13.76
N ASN A 327 -9.47 14.08 -14.67
CA ASN A 327 -8.76 15.35 -14.81
C ASN A 327 -9.47 16.55 -14.13
N LYS A 328 -10.45 16.31 -13.25
CA LYS A 328 -11.22 17.38 -12.59
C LYS A 328 -10.52 17.92 -11.34
N LYS A 329 -10.79 19.19 -10.99
CA LYS A 329 -10.06 19.96 -9.96
C LYS A 329 -10.20 19.46 -8.50
N GLY A 330 -10.97 18.41 -8.24
CA GLY A 330 -11.16 17.87 -6.89
C GLY A 330 -9.93 17.13 -6.38
N LYS A 331 -9.17 17.68 -5.42
CA LYS A 331 -8.01 16.99 -4.82
C LYS A 331 -8.40 15.64 -4.21
N VAL A 332 -7.46 14.70 -4.18
CA VAL A 332 -7.55 13.44 -3.44
C VAL A 332 -6.41 13.42 -2.43
N TRP A 333 -6.65 13.03 -1.19
CA TRP A 333 -5.63 12.95 -0.15
C TRP A 333 -5.68 11.55 0.48
N GLY A 334 -4.58 10.80 0.41
CA GLY A 334 -4.56 9.39 0.83
C GLY A 334 -4.71 8.37 -0.31
N THR A 335 -4.59 7.09 0.03
CA THR A 335 -4.38 5.99 -0.95
C THR A 335 -5.19 4.71 -0.66
N LEU A 336 -5.82 4.64 0.50
CA LEU A 336 -6.66 3.53 0.98
C LEU A 336 -7.79 4.11 1.83
N TYR A 337 -7.38 4.82 2.87
CA TYR A 337 -8.18 5.82 3.57
C TYR A 337 -7.94 7.17 2.90
N TYR A 338 -9.02 7.90 2.62
CA TYR A 338 -9.02 9.20 1.97
C TYR A 338 -9.55 10.28 2.92
N ASP A 339 -8.91 11.45 3.01
CA ASP A 339 -9.39 12.52 3.89
C ASP A 339 -10.75 13.03 3.40
N VAL A 340 -11.67 13.42 4.29
CA VAL A 340 -12.99 13.93 3.91
C VAL A 340 -12.98 15.20 3.02
N GLN A 341 -11.85 15.87 2.87
CA GLN A 341 -11.63 16.95 1.89
C GLN A 341 -11.34 16.45 0.47
N SER A 342 -11.24 15.14 0.26
CA SER A 342 -11.03 14.48 -1.02
C SER A 342 -12.31 14.38 -1.85
N SER A 343 -12.18 14.49 -3.17
CA SER A 343 -13.24 14.11 -4.12
C SER A 343 -13.58 12.62 -3.98
N ILE A 344 -14.87 12.30 -3.80
CA ILE A 344 -15.34 10.91 -3.70
C ILE A 344 -15.05 10.16 -5.01
N CYS A 345 -15.41 10.76 -6.16
CA CYS A 345 -15.26 10.12 -7.46
C CYS A 345 -13.80 9.94 -7.89
N ARG A 346 -12.94 10.94 -7.65
CA ARG A 346 -11.50 10.77 -7.94
C ARG A 346 -10.82 9.81 -6.95
N ALA A 347 -11.28 9.71 -5.71
CA ALA A 347 -10.82 8.67 -4.78
C ALA A 347 -11.25 7.26 -5.21
N ALA A 348 -12.46 7.10 -5.75
CA ALA A 348 -12.95 5.82 -6.28
C ALA A 348 -12.20 5.38 -7.55
N ILE A 349 -11.89 6.32 -8.46
CA ILE A 349 -11.00 6.07 -9.60
C ILE A 349 -9.59 5.73 -9.11
N HIS A 350 -9.01 6.55 -8.20
CA HIS A 350 -7.69 6.30 -7.62
C HIS A 350 -7.58 4.89 -7.01
N TYR A 351 -8.60 4.43 -6.28
CA TYR A 351 -8.61 3.09 -5.71
C TYR A 351 -8.83 1.97 -6.75
N GLY A 352 -9.44 2.27 -7.90
CA GLY A 352 -9.70 1.31 -8.98
C GLY A 352 -11.07 0.63 -8.90
N ILE A 353 -12.05 1.29 -8.28
CA ILE A 353 -13.40 0.75 -8.06
C ILE A 353 -14.33 1.06 -9.23
N ILE A 354 -14.21 2.28 -9.74
CA ILE A 354 -14.86 2.77 -10.95
C ILE A 354 -13.76 3.27 -11.88
N ASP A 355 -14.03 3.31 -13.18
CA ASP A 355 -13.16 3.92 -14.17
C ASP A 355 -13.58 5.38 -14.45
N ASN A 356 -13.06 5.96 -15.53
CA ASN A 356 -13.42 7.33 -15.93
C ASN A 356 -14.82 7.43 -16.61
N ASN A 357 -15.56 6.34 -16.80
CA ASN A 357 -16.95 6.37 -17.26
C ASN A 357 -17.92 6.72 -16.10
N GLY A 358 -17.47 6.60 -14.85
CA GLY A 358 -18.26 6.86 -13.65
C GLY A 358 -18.88 5.58 -13.08
N GLY A 359 -19.90 5.73 -12.23
CA GLY A 359 -20.61 4.60 -11.63
C GLY A 359 -20.93 4.78 -10.15
N LEU A 360 -21.51 3.73 -9.56
CA LEU A 360 -21.90 3.69 -8.16
C LEU A 360 -20.71 3.38 -7.25
N VAL A 361 -20.60 4.12 -6.15
CA VAL A 361 -19.53 4.00 -5.14
C VAL A 361 -20.17 3.95 -3.77
N ASP A 362 -19.85 2.91 -3.00
CA ASP A 362 -20.13 2.89 -1.56
C ASP A 362 -18.94 3.45 -0.78
N VAL A 363 -19.23 4.10 0.34
CA VAL A 363 -18.29 4.89 1.11
C VAL A 363 -18.48 4.64 2.59
N THR A 364 -17.44 4.12 3.24
CA THR A 364 -17.41 3.87 4.68
C THR A 364 -16.60 4.96 5.36
N ARG A 365 -17.20 5.68 6.32
CA ARG A 365 -16.51 6.71 7.10
C ARG A 365 -15.67 6.10 8.22
N LYS A 366 -14.53 6.73 8.52
CA LYS A 366 -13.67 6.40 9.67
C LYS A 366 -13.18 7.70 10.30
N ASP A 367 -13.64 8.00 11.51
CA ASP A 367 -13.20 9.20 12.22
C ASP A 367 -11.78 9.03 12.80
N ASN A 368 -11.11 10.15 13.07
CA ASN A 368 -9.78 10.21 13.70
C ASN A 368 -8.69 9.31 13.05
N PHE A 369 -8.57 9.33 11.71
CA PHE A 369 -7.49 8.65 11.01
C PHE A 369 -6.19 9.49 11.10
N PRO A 370 -5.02 8.91 11.42
CA PRO A 370 -3.87 9.69 11.93
C PRO A 370 -3.15 10.54 10.88
N PHE A 371 -2.98 10.03 9.65
CA PHE A 371 -2.36 10.74 8.54
C PHE A 371 -2.75 10.10 7.21
N PHE A 372 -2.57 10.81 6.10
CA PHE A 372 -2.89 10.35 4.76
C PHE A 372 -1.63 10.35 3.89
N VAL A 373 -1.41 9.29 3.13
CA VAL A 373 -0.18 9.08 2.32
C VAL A 373 -0.49 9.23 0.83
N LYS A 374 0.31 10.03 0.11
CA LYS A 374 0.24 10.17 -1.35
C LYS A 374 0.53 8.86 -2.08
N ALA A 375 -0.12 8.66 -3.21
CA ALA A 375 0.30 7.73 -4.25
C ALA A 375 -0.21 8.23 -5.60
N THR A 376 0.23 7.58 -6.68
CA THR A 376 -0.44 7.69 -7.98
C THR A 376 -0.98 6.32 -8.35
N LYS A 377 -2.29 6.22 -8.56
CA LYS A 377 -2.99 5.01 -8.95
C LYS A 377 -4.07 5.34 -9.97
N ASN A 378 -4.23 4.49 -10.99
CA ASN A 378 -5.30 4.59 -12.00
C ASN A 378 -5.43 5.99 -12.65
N GLY A 379 -4.29 6.63 -12.93
CA GLY A 379 -4.22 7.97 -13.53
C GLY A 379 -4.61 9.14 -12.61
N VAL A 380 -4.85 8.89 -11.32
CA VAL A 380 -5.05 9.92 -10.30
C VAL A 380 -3.82 9.99 -9.42
N GLU A 381 -3.32 11.19 -9.15
CA GLU A 381 -2.36 11.46 -8.06
C GLU A 381 -3.12 11.97 -6.82
N SER A 382 -2.75 11.43 -5.66
CA SER A 382 -3.22 11.88 -4.35
C SER A 382 -2.13 12.63 -3.57
N PHE A 383 -2.52 13.38 -2.54
CA PHE A 383 -1.64 14.19 -1.70
C PHE A 383 -1.49 13.61 -0.28
N SER A 384 -0.33 13.84 0.35
CA SER A 384 -0.11 13.50 1.76
C SER A 384 -0.70 14.56 2.69
N LYS A 385 -1.20 14.14 3.87
CA LYS A 385 -1.68 15.03 4.93
C LYS A 385 -1.29 14.46 6.29
N TYR A 386 -0.26 15.03 6.90
CA TYR A 386 0.35 14.59 8.16
C TYR A 386 -0.34 15.19 9.39
N LYS A 387 -1.68 15.14 9.42
CA LYS A 387 -2.48 15.59 10.57
C LYS A 387 -3.71 14.67 10.71
N PRO A 388 -4.11 14.31 11.94
CA PRO A 388 -5.32 13.54 12.16
C PRO A 388 -6.55 14.19 11.53
N GLY A 389 -7.41 13.37 10.95
CA GLY A 389 -8.61 13.84 10.27
C GLY A 389 -9.61 12.73 10.01
N ASN A 390 -10.87 13.10 9.82
CA ASN A 390 -11.88 12.14 9.45
C ASN A 390 -11.59 11.65 8.02
N ALA A 391 -11.67 10.35 7.84
CA ALA A 391 -11.39 9.64 6.61
C ALA A 391 -12.63 8.95 6.04
N PHE A 392 -12.50 8.45 4.83
CA PHE A 392 -13.39 7.46 4.25
C PHE A 392 -12.61 6.44 3.42
N THR A 393 -13.12 5.22 3.35
CA THR A 393 -12.76 4.25 2.31
C THR A 393 -13.85 4.21 1.25
N VAL A 394 -13.51 3.71 0.07
CA VAL A 394 -14.44 3.45 -1.03
C VAL A 394 -14.54 1.94 -1.24
N SER A 395 -15.71 1.44 -1.62
CA SER A 395 -15.97 0.04 -1.99
C SER A 395 -16.81 -0.02 -3.26
N ARG A 396 -16.69 -1.12 -4.03
CA ARG A 396 -17.60 -1.39 -5.15
C ARG A 396 -19.01 -1.53 -4.59
N VAL A 397 -19.98 -0.92 -5.27
CA VAL A 397 -21.38 -1.21 -4.98
C VAL A 397 -21.68 -2.60 -5.52
N GLU A 398 -21.85 -3.56 -4.61
CA GLU A 398 -22.48 -4.82 -4.95
C GLU A 398 -23.94 -4.53 -5.31
N ASP A 399 -24.29 -4.87 -6.54
CA ASP A 399 -25.60 -4.60 -7.12
C ASP A 399 -26.28 -5.92 -7.52
N CYS A 400 -27.40 -5.80 -8.24
CA CYS A 400 -28.17 -6.95 -8.65
C CYS A 400 -27.58 -7.71 -9.85
N TYR A 401 -26.49 -7.23 -10.45
CA TYR A 401 -25.88 -7.76 -11.65
C TYR A 401 -24.57 -8.50 -11.36
N THR A 402 -23.85 -8.12 -10.29
CA THR A 402 -22.60 -8.74 -9.84
C THR A 402 -22.63 -10.28 -9.90
N THR A 403 -21.66 -10.86 -10.60
CA THR A 403 -21.53 -12.32 -10.80
C THR A 403 -20.38 -12.92 -10.00
N VAL A 404 -20.39 -14.25 -9.79
CA VAL A 404 -19.30 -14.92 -9.03
C VAL A 404 -17.99 -14.90 -9.81
N ALA A 405 -18.05 -14.93 -11.14
CA ALA A 405 -16.88 -14.80 -12.02
C ALA A 405 -16.09 -13.47 -11.82
N GLU A 406 -16.75 -12.41 -11.36
CA GLU A 406 -16.12 -11.09 -11.15
C GLU A 406 -15.46 -10.91 -9.78
N ILE A 407 -16.01 -11.55 -8.74
CA ILE A 407 -15.63 -11.28 -7.34
C ILE A 407 -15.01 -12.48 -6.61
N CYS A 408 -15.09 -13.67 -7.18
CA CYS A 408 -14.51 -14.88 -6.61
C CYS A 408 -13.53 -15.53 -7.61
N PRO A 409 -12.22 -15.49 -7.35
CA PRO A 409 -11.25 -16.12 -8.24
C PRO A 409 -11.39 -17.64 -8.15
N PHE A 410 -11.92 -18.27 -9.22
CA PHE A 410 -12.06 -19.72 -9.38
C PHE A 410 -10.70 -20.44 -9.46
N LYS A 411 -9.97 -20.49 -8.34
CA LYS A 411 -8.68 -21.19 -8.22
C LYS A 411 -8.83 -22.66 -7.78
N ALA A 412 -9.86 -22.98 -7.00
CA ALA A 412 -10.20 -24.35 -6.63
C ALA A 412 -11.70 -24.50 -6.28
N SER A 413 -12.26 -25.68 -6.55
CA SER A 413 -13.54 -26.12 -5.98
C SER A 413 -13.51 -26.00 -4.45
N THR A 414 -14.58 -25.52 -3.84
CA THR A 414 -14.74 -25.27 -2.39
C THR A 414 -13.94 -24.09 -1.81
N SER A 415 -13.41 -23.19 -2.65
CA SER A 415 -12.92 -21.89 -2.16
C SER A 415 -14.05 -21.07 -1.52
N HIS A 416 -13.81 -20.53 -0.32
CA HIS A 416 -14.72 -19.56 0.30
C HIS A 416 -14.65 -18.22 -0.44
N CYS A 417 -15.72 -17.89 -1.16
CA CYS A 417 -15.90 -16.58 -1.78
C CYS A 417 -16.24 -15.53 -0.69
N PRO A 418 -16.00 -14.23 -0.94
CA PRO A 418 -16.40 -13.17 -0.01
C PRO A 418 -17.92 -13.17 0.23
N ARG A 419 -18.32 -12.75 1.43
CA ARG A 419 -19.72 -12.51 1.79
C ARG A 419 -20.23 -11.29 1.04
N VAL A 420 -21.37 -11.45 0.36
CA VAL A 420 -21.96 -10.43 -0.52
C VAL A 420 -23.19 -9.81 0.13
N PHE A 421 -23.37 -8.49 0.00
CA PHE A 421 -24.59 -7.81 0.37
C PHE A 421 -25.48 -7.55 -0.84
N CYS A 422 -26.65 -8.18 -0.86
CA CYS A 422 -27.62 -8.00 -1.92
C CYS A 422 -28.62 -6.88 -1.61
N PRO A 423 -28.79 -5.88 -2.51
CA PRO A 423 -29.76 -4.82 -2.31
C PRO A 423 -31.21 -5.31 -2.50
N ALA A 424 -32.15 -4.48 -2.07
CA ALA A 424 -33.58 -4.74 -2.26
C ALA A 424 -33.99 -4.72 -3.74
N ASN A 425 -35.05 -5.44 -4.06
CA ASN A 425 -35.74 -5.48 -5.36
C ASN A 425 -35.00 -6.11 -6.55
N CYS A 426 -33.87 -6.81 -6.35
CA CYS A 426 -33.18 -7.54 -7.43
C CYS A 426 -34.03 -8.60 -8.14
N ILE A 427 -35.21 -8.96 -7.61
CA ILE A 427 -36.20 -9.80 -8.27
C ILE A 427 -36.76 -9.17 -9.55
N ASN A 428 -36.88 -7.84 -9.57
CA ASN A 428 -37.46 -7.09 -10.69
C ASN A 428 -36.46 -6.85 -11.84
N GLU A 429 -35.18 -7.16 -11.63
CA GLU A 429 -34.17 -6.96 -12.66
C GLU A 429 -34.40 -7.92 -13.85
N PRO A 430 -34.34 -7.42 -15.10
CA PRO A 430 -34.45 -8.26 -16.29
C PRO A 430 -33.35 -9.33 -16.37
N SER A 431 -33.71 -10.53 -16.84
CA SER A 431 -32.76 -11.66 -16.96
C SER A 431 -31.60 -11.39 -17.91
N TYR A 432 -31.71 -10.43 -18.83
CA TYR A 432 -30.60 -10.02 -19.69
C TYR A 432 -29.47 -9.31 -18.91
N TRP A 433 -29.81 -8.52 -17.88
CA TRP A 433 -28.82 -7.81 -17.04
C TRP A 433 -28.46 -8.58 -15.77
N ALA A 434 -29.41 -9.32 -15.20
CA ALA A 434 -29.21 -10.21 -14.05
C ALA A 434 -29.53 -11.68 -14.41
N PRO A 435 -28.70 -12.34 -15.24
CA PRO A 435 -28.95 -13.72 -15.64
C PRO A 435 -28.92 -14.67 -14.45
N VAL A 436 -29.74 -15.72 -14.50
CA VAL A 436 -29.70 -16.82 -13.53
C VAL A 436 -29.72 -18.12 -14.31
N VAL A 437 -28.61 -18.84 -14.34
CA VAL A 437 -28.45 -20.09 -15.09
C VAL A 437 -28.34 -21.25 -14.11
N GLY A 438 -29.28 -22.20 -14.17
CA GLY A 438 -29.35 -23.34 -13.26
C GLY A 438 -30.26 -23.18 -12.04
N SER A 439 -30.21 -24.16 -11.14
CA SER A 439 -31.11 -24.26 -9.98
C SER A 439 -30.42 -25.04 -8.87
N ASN A 440 -30.45 -24.51 -7.64
CA ASN A 440 -29.68 -24.93 -6.45
C ASN A 440 -28.15 -24.83 -6.59
N ILE A 441 -27.60 -25.09 -7.78
CA ILE A 441 -26.23 -24.81 -8.22
C ILE A 441 -26.34 -23.97 -9.49
N TYR A 442 -25.66 -22.83 -9.52
CA TYR A 442 -25.75 -21.82 -10.56
C TYR A 442 -24.45 -21.72 -11.35
N GLY A 443 -24.51 -21.32 -12.62
CA GLY A 443 -23.32 -21.01 -13.41
C GLY A 443 -22.65 -19.72 -12.89
N ASP A 444 -21.32 -19.68 -12.87
CA ASP A 444 -20.49 -18.55 -12.40
C ASP A 444 -20.87 -17.16 -12.94
N GLY A 445 -21.28 -17.07 -14.20
CA GLY A 445 -21.83 -15.86 -14.84
C GLY A 445 -23.28 -15.53 -14.49
N SER A 446 -23.88 -16.16 -13.46
CA SER A 446 -25.20 -15.77 -12.93
C SER A 446 -25.04 -14.65 -11.90
N SER A 447 -26.00 -13.72 -11.86
CA SER A 447 -26.03 -12.70 -10.80
C SER A 447 -26.24 -13.38 -9.44
N ILE A 448 -25.41 -13.01 -8.48
CA ILE A 448 -25.41 -13.58 -7.13
C ILE A 448 -26.75 -13.33 -6.43
N CYS A 449 -27.24 -12.09 -6.50
CA CYS A 449 -28.40 -11.66 -5.73
C CYS A 449 -29.72 -12.19 -6.29
N ARG A 450 -29.85 -12.28 -7.61
CA ARG A 450 -31.02 -12.90 -8.24
C ARG A 450 -30.98 -14.43 -8.13
N ALA A 451 -29.81 -15.05 -8.14
CA ALA A 451 -29.66 -16.48 -7.80
C ALA A 451 -30.01 -16.77 -6.33
N ALA A 452 -29.67 -15.89 -5.39
CA ALA A 452 -30.05 -16.01 -3.98
C ALA A 452 -31.56 -15.85 -3.74
N LEU A 453 -32.20 -14.90 -4.43
CA LEU A 453 -33.67 -14.78 -4.45
C LEU A 453 -34.33 -16.02 -5.05
N HIS A 454 -33.86 -16.50 -6.20
CA HIS A 454 -34.36 -17.72 -6.84
C HIS A 454 -34.19 -18.96 -5.92
N ALA A 455 -33.06 -19.05 -5.20
CA ALA A 455 -32.82 -20.08 -4.19
C ALA A 455 -33.71 -19.97 -2.94
N GLY A 456 -34.37 -18.83 -2.70
CA GLY A 456 -35.11 -18.55 -1.46
C GLY A 456 -34.20 -18.26 -0.26
N VAL A 457 -32.93 -17.93 -0.51
CA VAL A 457 -31.89 -17.66 0.50
C VAL A 457 -32.06 -16.28 1.14
N ILE A 458 -32.54 -15.31 0.37
CA ILE A 458 -32.90 -13.96 0.82
C ILE A 458 -34.30 -13.57 0.36
N LYS A 459 -34.90 -12.58 1.02
CA LYS A 459 -36.18 -11.98 0.63
C LYS A 459 -35.96 -10.80 -0.33
N ALA A 460 -37.03 -10.34 -0.99
CA ALA A 460 -36.99 -9.18 -1.89
C ALA A 460 -36.50 -7.86 -1.23
N SER A 461 -36.39 -7.81 0.10
CA SER A 461 -35.74 -6.73 0.86
C SER A 461 -34.21 -6.68 0.71
N GLY A 462 -33.58 -7.69 0.10
CA GLY A 462 -32.13 -7.86 0.13
C GLY A 462 -31.64 -8.53 1.42
N GLY A 463 -30.33 -8.58 1.60
CA GLY A 463 -29.65 -9.21 2.74
C GLY A 463 -28.26 -9.73 2.39
N TYR A 464 -27.50 -10.19 3.39
CA TYR A 464 -26.21 -10.83 3.17
C TYR A 464 -26.35 -12.29 2.72
N VAL A 465 -25.43 -12.73 1.85
CA VAL A 465 -25.34 -14.12 1.38
C VAL A 465 -23.89 -14.62 1.42
N ASP A 466 -23.74 -15.89 1.79
CA ASP A 466 -22.46 -16.59 1.70
C ASP A 466 -22.41 -17.44 0.43
N LEU A 467 -21.21 -17.55 -0.15
CA LEU A 467 -20.96 -18.13 -1.46
C LEU A 467 -19.93 -19.25 -1.38
N LEU A 468 -20.24 -20.38 -2.01
CA LEU A 468 -19.33 -21.51 -2.20
C LEU A 468 -19.07 -21.72 -3.68
N ALA A 469 -17.82 -21.54 -4.11
CA ALA A 469 -17.38 -21.94 -5.44
C ALA A 469 -17.35 -23.48 -5.55
N LEU A 470 -17.78 -24.00 -6.68
CA LEU A 470 -17.89 -25.42 -7.01
C LEU A 470 -17.28 -25.69 -8.38
N ASP A 471 -16.96 -26.95 -8.67
CA ASP A 471 -16.45 -27.36 -9.98
C ASP A 471 -17.36 -26.93 -11.14
N LYS A 472 -16.75 -26.75 -12.32
CA LYS A 472 -17.48 -26.53 -13.56
C LYS A 472 -18.43 -27.69 -13.85
N ARG A 473 -19.64 -27.38 -14.31
CA ARG A 473 -20.63 -28.37 -14.75
C ARG A 473 -20.77 -28.32 -16.26
N LYS A 474 -21.02 -29.48 -16.89
CA LYS A 474 -21.29 -29.60 -18.33
C LYS A 474 -22.71 -29.12 -18.72
N SER A 475 -23.62 -29.04 -17.75
CA SER A 475 -25.00 -28.64 -17.96
C SER A 475 -25.66 -28.13 -16.68
N TYR A 476 -26.60 -27.21 -16.85
CA TYR A 476 -27.45 -26.62 -15.80
C TYR A 476 -28.91 -26.71 -16.22
N THR A 477 -29.78 -27.05 -15.26
CA THR A 477 -31.24 -27.11 -15.45
C THR A 477 -31.89 -25.89 -14.81
N GLY A 478 -32.55 -25.07 -15.61
CA GLY A 478 -33.33 -23.92 -15.17
C GLY A 478 -34.69 -24.32 -14.59
N THR A 479 -35.22 -23.50 -13.68
CA THR A 479 -36.51 -23.70 -13.02
C THR A 479 -37.20 -22.37 -12.77
N LEU A 480 -38.53 -22.38 -12.58
CA LEU A 480 -39.25 -21.26 -11.97
C LEU A 480 -39.27 -21.45 -10.46
N LYS A 481 -38.60 -20.58 -9.70
CA LYS A 481 -38.67 -20.56 -8.21
C LYS A 481 -38.69 -19.12 -7.70
N ASN A 482 -39.47 -18.88 -6.64
CA ASN A 482 -39.51 -17.60 -5.91
C ASN A 482 -39.72 -16.38 -6.83
N GLY A 483 -40.53 -16.53 -7.88
CA GLY A 483 -40.84 -15.46 -8.85
C GLY A 483 -39.78 -15.21 -9.92
N ILE A 484 -38.70 -16.00 -9.96
CA ILE A 484 -37.61 -15.86 -10.94
C ILE A 484 -37.57 -17.12 -11.81
N GLN A 485 -37.55 -16.93 -13.13
CA GLN A 485 -37.27 -17.99 -14.10
C GLN A 485 -35.75 -18.05 -14.32
N SER A 486 -35.13 -19.19 -14.00
CA SER A 486 -33.75 -19.46 -14.38
C SER A 486 -33.64 -20.26 -15.68
N GLU A 487 -32.51 -20.13 -16.36
CA GLU A 487 -32.26 -20.71 -17.68
C GLU A 487 -31.54 -22.06 -17.60
N SER A 488 -31.84 -22.93 -18.56
CA SER A 488 -31.11 -24.18 -18.80
C SER A 488 -29.99 -23.94 -19.81
N LYS A 489 -28.81 -24.50 -19.57
CA LYS A 489 -27.65 -24.36 -20.49
C LYS A 489 -26.84 -25.65 -20.53
N THR A 490 -26.39 -26.05 -21.71
CA THR A 490 -25.54 -27.22 -21.95
C THR A 490 -24.20 -26.79 -22.56
N ASN A 491 -23.21 -27.68 -22.57
CA ASN A 491 -21.85 -27.44 -23.10
C ASN A 491 -21.18 -26.20 -22.49
N THR A 492 -21.29 -26.06 -21.16
CA THR A 492 -20.74 -24.94 -20.39
C THR A 492 -19.30 -25.17 -19.96
N GLU A 493 -18.46 -24.14 -20.13
CA GLU A 493 -17.03 -24.16 -19.79
C GLU A 493 -16.71 -23.45 -18.45
N GLY A 494 -17.61 -22.58 -17.98
CA GLY A 494 -17.48 -21.82 -16.73
C GLY A 494 -17.69 -22.63 -15.45
N GLY A 495 -17.28 -22.06 -14.32
CA GLY A 495 -17.43 -22.62 -12.98
C GLY A 495 -18.88 -22.68 -12.49
N SER A 496 -19.10 -23.20 -11.29
CA SER A 496 -20.42 -23.15 -10.64
C SER A 496 -20.36 -22.66 -9.20
N PHE A 497 -21.48 -22.24 -8.65
CA PHE A 497 -21.55 -21.82 -7.25
C PHE A 497 -22.86 -22.21 -6.57
N ARG A 498 -22.83 -22.18 -5.25
CA ARG A 498 -24.02 -22.30 -4.39
C ARG A 498 -24.08 -21.13 -3.40
N VAL A 499 -25.29 -20.60 -3.25
CA VAL A 499 -25.66 -19.52 -2.32
C VAL A 499 -26.22 -20.11 -1.01
N PHE A 500 -25.84 -19.49 0.10
CA PHE A 500 -26.27 -19.86 1.45
C PHE A 500 -26.76 -18.62 2.22
N ALA A 501 -27.72 -18.83 3.12
CA ALA A 501 -28.14 -17.80 4.05
C ALA A 501 -27.07 -17.64 5.13
N VAL A 502 -26.73 -16.39 5.43
CA VAL A 502 -25.91 -16.07 6.60
C VAL A 502 -26.67 -16.48 7.85
N ARG A 503 -26.04 -17.29 8.70
CA ARG A 503 -26.49 -17.45 10.10
C ARG A 503 -25.92 -16.29 10.91
N GLU A 504 -26.80 -15.61 11.63
CA GLU A 504 -26.46 -14.66 12.70
C GLU A 504 -25.98 -15.40 13.95
#